data_AF-A0AAV7UE58-F1
#
_entry.id   AF-A0AAV7UE58-F1
#
_cell.length_a   1.000
_cell.length_b   1.000
_cell.length_c   1.000
_cell.angle_alpha   90.00
_cell.angle_beta   90.00
_cell.angle_gamma   90.00
#
_symmetry.space_group_name_H-M   'P 1'
#
loop_
_entity.id
_entity.type
_entity.pdbx_description
1 polymer ?
#
loop_
_entity_poly.entity_id
_entity_poly.type
_entity_poly.pdbx_seq_one_letter_code
_entity_poly.pdbx_strand_id
1 'polypeptide(L)'
;MRICFELLELLKAHKKAIRRATVNTFGYIAKAIGPHDVLATLLNNLKVQERQNRVCTTVAIAIVAETCSPFTVLPALMNEYRVPELNVQNGVLKSLSFLFEYIGEMGKDYIYAVTPLLEDALMDRDLVHRQTASAVVQHMSLGVYGFGCEDSLNHLLNYVWPNVFETSPHVIQAVMGALEGLRVAIGPCRMLQYCLQGLFHPARKVRDVYWKIYNSIYIGSQDALIAHYPRIYNDEKNTYIRYELDYIL
;
A
#
# COMPACT_ATOMS: atom_id res chain seq x y z
N MET A 1 5.04 -29.65 11.56
CA MET A 1 3.92 -29.22 10.68
C MET A 1 2.54 -29.30 11.34
N ARG A 2 2.13 -30.40 11.99
CA ARG A 2 0.80 -30.50 12.64
C ARG A 2 0.48 -29.35 13.62
N ILE A 3 1.44 -28.98 14.48
CA ILE A 3 1.31 -27.87 15.42
C ILE A 3 1.02 -26.54 14.69
N CYS A 4 1.64 -26.29 13.53
CA CYS A 4 1.43 -25.05 12.78
C CYS A 4 -0.01 -24.94 12.25
N PHE A 5 -0.64 -26.05 11.87
CA PHE A 5 -2.05 -26.07 11.47
C PHE A 5 -3.00 -25.81 12.66
N GLU A 6 -2.72 -26.39 13.82
CA GLU A 6 -3.51 -26.11 15.03
C GLU A 6 -3.35 -24.63 15.46
N LEU A 7 -2.15 -24.06 15.30
CA LEU A 7 -1.90 -22.64 15.56
C LEU A 7 -2.66 -21.71 14.58
N LEU A 8 -2.84 -22.08 13.32
CA LEU A 8 -3.62 -21.27 12.35
C LEU A 8 -5.06 -21.05 12.83
N GLU A 9 -5.70 -22.08 13.39
CA GLU A 9 -7.04 -21.95 13.96
C GLU A 9 -7.04 -21.03 15.19
N LEU A 10 -5.99 -21.06 16.00
CA LEU A 10 -5.86 -20.20 17.17
C LEU A 10 -5.64 -18.71 16.82
N LEU A 11 -5.25 -18.37 15.58
CA LEU A 11 -5.23 -16.98 15.12
C LEU A 11 -6.64 -16.37 15.06
N LYS A 12 -7.69 -17.20 15.00
CA LYS A 12 -9.10 -16.77 15.04
C LYS A 12 -9.62 -16.54 16.47
N ALA A 13 -8.84 -16.87 17.51
CA ALA A 13 -9.31 -16.79 18.89
C ALA A 13 -9.76 -15.37 19.25
N HIS A 14 -10.88 -15.21 19.96
CA HIS A 14 -11.42 -13.90 20.35
C HIS A 14 -10.47 -13.10 21.25
N LYS A 15 -9.70 -13.78 22.12
CA LYS A 15 -8.81 -13.15 23.09
C LYS A 15 -7.50 -12.70 22.43
N LYS A 16 -7.19 -11.41 22.50
CA LYS A 16 -5.94 -10.81 21.96
C LYS A 16 -4.68 -11.51 22.48
N ALA A 17 -4.66 -11.90 23.76
CA ALA A 17 -3.52 -12.58 24.37
C ALA A 17 -3.21 -13.94 23.70
N ILE A 18 -4.25 -14.71 23.33
CA ILE A 18 -4.09 -15.99 22.64
C ILE A 18 -3.50 -15.73 21.26
N ARG A 19 -4.09 -14.81 20.49
CA ARG A 19 -3.57 -14.45 19.17
C ARG A 19 -2.10 -14.01 19.21
N ARG A 20 -1.70 -13.19 20.20
CA ARG A 20 -0.31 -12.76 20.37
C ARG A 20 0.65 -13.92 20.70
N ALA A 21 0.24 -14.84 21.58
CA ALA A 21 1.04 -16.02 21.90
C ALA A 21 1.18 -16.96 20.68
N THR A 22 0.09 -17.15 19.93
CA THR A 22 0.09 -17.92 18.68
C THR A 22 1.06 -17.31 17.68
N VAL A 23 1.02 -15.99 17.47
CA VAL A 23 1.94 -15.26 16.58
C VAL A 23 3.40 -15.54 16.93
N ASN A 24 3.79 -15.33 18.19
CA ASN A 24 5.17 -15.54 18.64
C ASN A 24 5.61 -17.00 18.45
N THR A 25 4.73 -17.95 18.78
CA THR A 25 5.02 -19.39 18.65
C THR A 25 5.20 -19.79 17.19
N PHE A 26 4.43 -19.19 16.28
CA PHE A 26 4.55 -19.42 14.85
C PHE A 26 5.93 -18.97 14.32
N GLY A 27 6.39 -17.79 14.75
CA GLY A 27 7.74 -17.30 14.43
C GLY A 27 8.85 -18.23 14.95
N TYR A 28 8.75 -18.70 16.20
CA TYR A 28 9.72 -19.65 16.76
C TYR A 28 9.78 -20.97 16.00
N ILE A 29 8.64 -21.50 15.56
CA ILE A 29 8.60 -22.71 14.75
C ILE A 29 9.22 -22.47 13.38
N ALA A 30 8.90 -21.35 12.73
CA ALA A 30 9.47 -20.99 11.43
C ALA A 30 10.99 -20.86 11.49
N LYS A 31 11.53 -20.29 12.58
CA LYS A 31 12.97 -20.19 12.82
C LYS A 31 13.63 -21.54 13.11
N ALA A 32 12.93 -22.45 13.77
CA ALA A 32 13.46 -23.76 14.15
C ALA A 32 13.46 -24.79 13.00
N ILE A 33 12.38 -24.83 12.21
CA ILE A 33 12.23 -25.81 11.10
C ILE A 33 12.81 -25.26 9.80
N GLY A 34 12.59 -23.97 9.53
CA GLY A 34 12.92 -23.33 8.26
C GLY A 34 11.68 -22.73 7.58
N PRO A 35 11.80 -21.56 6.95
CA PRO A 35 10.66 -20.84 6.38
C PRO A 35 10.03 -21.56 5.19
N HIS A 36 10.81 -22.28 4.37
CA HIS A 36 10.30 -22.90 3.14
C HIS A 36 9.29 -24.03 3.40
N ASP A 37 9.54 -24.89 4.39
CA ASP A 37 8.62 -25.98 4.74
C ASP A 37 7.29 -25.45 5.28
N VAL A 38 7.36 -24.39 6.10
CA VAL A 38 6.18 -23.71 6.64
C VAL A 38 5.42 -23.00 5.52
N LEU A 39 6.12 -22.34 4.61
CA LEU A 39 5.54 -21.55 3.53
C LEU A 39 4.78 -22.40 2.52
N ALA A 40 5.34 -23.53 2.08
CA ALA A 40 4.68 -24.42 1.12
C ALA A 40 3.28 -24.86 1.63
N THR A 41 3.18 -25.08 2.93
CA THR A 41 1.93 -25.45 3.59
C THR A 41 0.95 -24.29 3.67
N LEU A 42 1.43 -23.09 4.00
CA LEU A 42 0.62 -21.87 4.03
C LEU A 42 0.09 -21.49 2.65
N LEU A 43 0.93 -21.54 1.61
CA LEU A 43 0.53 -21.20 0.24
C LEU A 43 -0.56 -22.15 -0.28
N ASN A 44 -0.49 -23.45 0.04
CA ASN A 44 -1.57 -24.39 -0.29
C ASN A 44 -2.90 -24.02 0.40
N ASN A 45 -2.84 -23.49 1.63
CA ASN A 45 -4.03 -23.00 2.33
C ASN A 45 -4.61 -21.69 1.75
N LEU A 46 -3.86 -20.93 0.94
CA LEU A 46 -4.41 -19.76 0.23
C LEU A 46 -5.43 -20.16 -0.84
N LYS A 47 -5.36 -21.40 -1.33
CA LYS A 47 -6.30 -21.97 -2.33
C LYS A 47 -7.64 -22.40 -1.71
N VAL A 48 -7.74 -22.42 -0.38
CA VAL A 48 -8.98 -22.78 0.32
C VAL A 48 -10.03 -21.69 0.15
N GLN A 49 -11.28 -22.07 -0.16
CA GLN A 49 -12.35 -21.12 -0.48
C GLN A 49 -12.72 -20.19 0.69
N GLU A 50 -12.62 -20.70 1.93
CA GLU A 50 -13.05 -19.98 3.12
C GLU A 50 -12.20 -18.71 3.36
N ARG A 51 -12.86 -17.55 3.32
CA ARG A 51 -12.21 -16.24 3.44
C ARG A 51 -11.42 -16.09 4.74
N GLN A 52 -11.96 -16.57 5.86
CA GLN A 52 -11.34 -16.42 7.18
C GLN A 52 -10.00 -17.18 7.29
N ASN A 53 -9.94 -18.37 6.69
CA ASN A 53 -8.71 -19.17 6.65
C ASN A 53 -7.62 -18.44 5.86
N ARG A 54 -7.97 -17.85 4.70
CA ARG A 54 -7.03 -17.06 3.89
C ARG A 54 -6.45 -15.87 4.64
N VAL A 55 -7.25 -15.18 5.46
CA VAL A 55 -6.76 -14.06 6.30
C VAL A 55 -5.78 -14.55 7.36
N CYS A 56 -6.05 -15.67 8.03
CA CYS A 56 -5.13 -16.21 9.04
C CYS A 56 -3.82 -16.70 8.42
N THR A 57 -3.89 -17.34 7.26
CA THR A 57 -2.71 -17.74 6.48
C THR A 57 -1.87 -16.54 6.07
N THR A 58 -2.50 -15.46 5.61
CA THR A 58 -1.85 -14.19 5.27
C THR A 58 -1.05 -13.63 6.46
N VAL A 59 -1.67 -13.59 7.64
CA VAL A 59 -0.99 -13.15 8.88
C VAL A 59 0.18 -14.07 9.22
N ALA A 60 0.03 -15.38 9.06
CA ALA A 60 1.11 -16.33 9.28
C ALA A 60 2.30 -16.11 8.33
N ILE A 61 2.04 -15.81 7.05
CA ILE A 61 3.09 -15.50 6.06
C ILE A 61 3.88 -14.25 6.47
N ALA A 62 3.19 -13.20 6.95
CA ALA A 62 3.84 -11.97 7.41
C ALA A 62 4.77 -12.21 8.61
N ILE A 63 4.34 -13.04 9.58
CA ILE A 63 5.15 -13.41 10.75
C ILE A 63 6.40 -14.19 10.33
N VAL A 64 6.24 -15.15 9.41
CA VAL A 64 7.37 -15.93 8.89
C VAL A 64 8.38 -15.01 8.21
N ALA A 65 7.91 -14.04 7.42
CA ALA A 65 8.77 -13.09 6.73
C ALA A 65 9.49 -12.12 7.67
N GLU A 66 8.85 -11.66 8.74
CA GLU A 66 9.49 -10.82 9.75
C GLU A 66 10.56 -11.58 10.53
N THR A 67 10.29 -12.82 10.94
CA THR A 67 11.25 -13.62 11.71
C THR A 67 12.40 -14.17 10.85
N CYS A 68 12.13 -14.58 9.61
CA CYS A 68 13.10 -15.26 8.73
C CYS A 68 13.60 -14.38 7.57
N SER A 69 13.35 -13.08 7.63
CA SER A 69 13.59 -12.08 6.58
C SER A 69 12.70 -12.24 5.32
N PRO A 70 12.21 -11.14 4.72
CA PRO A 70 11.26 -11.21 3.61
C PRO A 70 11.79 -11.88 2.34
N PHE A 71 13.12 -11.88 2.12
CA PHE A 71 13.73 -12.51 0.94
C PHE A 71 13.43 -14.01 0.82
N THR A 72 13.15 -14.69 1.93
CA THR A 72 12.84 -16.13 1.92
C THR A 72 11.40 -16.41 1.46
N VAL A 73 10.52 -15.41 1.56
CA VAL A 73 9.07 -15.55 1.41
C VAL A 73 8.57 -14.89 0.14
N LEU A 74 9.09 -13.69 -0.17
CA LEU A 74 8.67 -12.87 -1.31
C LEU A 74 8.77 -13.60 -2.66
N PRO A 75 9.88 -14.30 -3.01
CA PRO A 75 9.98 -14.96 -4.31
C PRO A 75 8.91 -16.04 -4.52
N ALA A 76 8.62 -16.82 -3.48
CA ALA A 76 7.58 -17.85 -3.55
C ALA A 76 6.19 -17.24 -3.65
N LEU A 77 5.93 -16.16 -2.92
CA LEU A 77 4.66 -15.42 -2.94
C LEU A 77 4.43 -14.79 -4.33
N MET A 78 5.46 -14.17 -4.91
CA MET A 78 5.43 -13.63 -6.27
C MET A 78 5.27 -14.73 -7.33
N ASN A 79 5.83 -15.91 -7.11
CA ASN A 79 5.65 -17.04 -8.02
C ASN A 79 4.19 -17.56 -8.01
N GLU A 80 3.53 -17.63 -6.85
CA GLU A 80 2.11 -18.00 -6.78
C GLU A 80 1.19 -16.98 -7.46
N TYR A 81 1.57 -15.71 -7.52
CA TYR A 81 0.80 -14.70 -8.27
C TYR A 81 0.75 -14.98 -9.78
N ARG A 82 1.71 -15.73 -10.32
CA ARG A 82 1.76 -16.12 -11.74
C ARG A 82 0.72 -17.17 -12.10
N VAL A 83 0.11 -17.83 -11.11
CA VAL A 83 -0.96 -18.81 -11.34
C VAL A 83 -2.20 -18.05 -11.82
N PRO A 84 -2.83 -18.45 -12.95
CA PRO A 84 -3.97 -17.74 -13.54
C PRO A 84 -5.28 -18.03 -12.79
N GLU A 85 -5.29 -17.89 -11.47
CA GLU A 85 -6.45 -18.06 -10.61
C GLU A 85 -6.65 -16.79 -9.76
N LEU A 86 -7.70 -16.02 -10.08
CA LEU A 86 -8.01 -14.73 -9.45
C LEU A 86 -8.09 -14.81 -7.90
N ASN A 87 -8.55 -15.93 -7.35
CA ASN A 87 -8.62 -16.12 -5.89
C ASN A 87 -7.25 -16.20 -5.23
N VAL A 88 -6.30 -16.84 -5.92
CA VAL A 88 -4.91 -16.99 -5.46
C VAL A 88 -4.20 -15.65 -5.58
N GLN A 89 -4.34 -14.95 -6.72
CA GLN A 89 -3.78 -13.62 -6.94
C GLN A 89 -4.26 -12.60 -5.90
N ASN A 90 -5.58 -12.57 -5.63
CA ASN A 90 -6.14 -11.75 -4.56
C ASN A 90 -5.65 -12.16 -3.15
N GLY A 91 -5.38 -13.45 -2.93
CA GLY A 91 -4.78 -13.95 -1.69
C GLY A 91 -3.34 -13.50 -1.52
N VAL A 92 -2.57 -13.51 -2.61
CA VAL A 92 -1.19 -13.00 -2.69
C VAL A 92 -1.16 -11.50 -2.41
N LEU A 93 -1.99 -10.69 -3.07
CA LEU A 93 -2.02 -9.24 -2.86
C LEU A 93 -2.39 -8.87 -1.43
N LYS A 94 -3.36 -9.57 -0.83
CA LYS A 94 -3.67 -9.42 0.60
C LYS A 94 -2.48 -9.81 1.47
N SER A 95 -1.80 -10.92 1.14
CA SER A 95 -0.60 -11.35 1.86
C SER A 95 0.50 -10.30 1.80
N LEU A 96 0.74 -9.70 0.63
CA LEU A 96 1.67 -8.58 0.47
C LEU A 96 1.27 -7.35 1.29
N SER A 97 -0.02 -7.03 1.36
CA SER A 97 -0.51 -5.86 2.11
C SER A 97 -0.16 -5.99 3.60
N PHE A 98 -0.50 -7.13 4.21
CA PHE A 98 -0.17 -7.41 5.60
C PHE A 98 1.34 -7.58 5.82
N LEU A 99 2.04 -8.16 4.84
CA LEU A 99 3.49 -8.31 4.91
C LEU A 99 4.20 -6.96 5.03
N PHE A 100 3.92 -6.02 4.12
CA PHE A 100 4.53 -4.68 4.13
C PHE A 100 4.13 -3.87 5.36
N GLU A 101 2.91 -4.04 5.87
CA GLU A 101 2.49 -3.43 7.13
C GLU A 101 3.31 -3.97 8.32
N TYR A 102 3.58 -5.28 8.33
CA TYR A 102 4.23 -5.95 9.46
C TYR A 102 5.74 -5.72 9.48
N ILE A 103 6.40 -5.74 8.32
CA ILE A 103 7.87 -5.59 8.22
C ILE A 103 8.33 -4.13 8.29
N GLY A 104 7.44 -3.17 8.03
CA GLY A 104 7.72 -1.73 8.12
C GLY A 104 8.93 -1.31 7.30
N GLU A 105 9.95 -0.79 7.99
CA GLU A 105 11.19 -0.25 7.38
C GLU A 105 12.01 -1.29 6.60
N MET A 106 11.88 -2.58 6.91
CA MET A 106 12.54 -3.64 6.14
C MET A 106 12.06 -3.70 4.69
N GLY A 107 10.89 -3.12 4.39
CA GLY A 107 10.32 -3.07 3.05
C GLY A 107 11.17 -2.30 2.02
N LYS A 108 12.09 -1.43 2.47
CA LYS A 108 12.91 -0.58 1.59
C LYS A 108 13.78 -1.37 0.61
N ASP A 109 14.28 -2.53 1.03
CA ASP A 109 15.16 -3.36 0.19
C ASP A 109 14.37 -4.22 -0.82
N TYR A 110 13.04 -4.26 -0.68
CA TYR A 110 12.16 -5.15 -1.44
C TYR A 110 11.19 -4.42 -2.38
N ILE A 111 11.11 -3.10 -2.30
CA ILE A 111 10.17 -2.30 -3.11
C ILE A 111 10.36 -2.55 -4.61
N TYR A 112 11.60 -2.49 -5.11
CA TYR A 112 11.92 -2.70 -6.52
C TYR A 112 11.62 -4.12 -7.02
N ALA A 113 11.64 -5.12 -6.12
CA ALA A 113 11.27 -6.48 -6.51
C ALA A 113 9.76 -6.60 -6.74
N VAL A 114 8.96 -5.88 -5.95
CA VAL A 114 7.49 -5.99 -5.95
C VAL A 114 6.82 -5.00 -6.92
N THR A 115 7.52 -3.96 -7.38
CA THR A 115 6.96 -2.97 -8.32
C THR A 115 6.31 -3.60 -9.57
N PRO A 116 6.92 -4.55 -10.31
CA PRO A 116 6.29 -5.08 -11.51
C PRO A 116 5.00 -5.88 -11.23
N LEU A 117 4.91 -6.51 -10.06
CA LEU A 117 3.70 -7.21 -9.62
C LEU A 117 2.58 -6.22 -9.33
N LEU A 118 2.88 -5.10 -8.68
CA LEU A 118 1.90 -4.05 -8.39
C LEU A 118 1.47 -3.28 -9.64
N GLU A 119 2.36 -3.11 -10.62
CA GLU A 119 1.99 -2.53 -11.91
C GLU A 119 0.87 -3.33 -12.58
N ASP A 120 1.04 -4.65 -12.68
CA ASP A 120 0.03 -5.56 -13.22
C ASP A 120 -1.29 -5.48 -12.41
N ALA A 121 -1.19 -5.59 -11.09
CA ALA A 121 -2.37 -5.58 -10.21
C ALA A 121 -3.14 -4.24 -10.20
N LEU A 122 -2.45 -3.11 -10.35
CA LEU A 122 -3.08 -1.78 -10.40
C LEU A 122 -3.75 -1.49 -11.75
N MET A 123 -3.34 -2.16 -12.83
CA MET A 123 -3.93 -2.06 -14.17
C MET A 123 -5.00 -3.12 -14.45
N ASP A 124 -5.13 -4.13 -13.58
CA ASP A 124 -6.09 -5.21 -13.79
C ASP A 124 -7.53 -4.68 -13.90
N ARG A 125 -8.37 -5.39 -14.68
CA ARG A 125 -9.79 -5.07 -14.87
C ARG A 125 -10.60 -5.27 -13.60
N ASP A 126 -10.22 -6.21 -12.76
CA ASP A 126 -10.88 -6.52 -11.50
C ASP A 126 -10.68 -5.41 -10.46
N LEU A 127 -11.80 -4.97 -9.88
CA LEU A 127 -11.83 -3.94 -8.85
C LEU A 127 -11.09 -4.39 -7.58
N VAL A 128 -11.13 -5.68 -7.26
CA VAL A 128 -10.51 -6.21 -6.03
C VAL A 128 -8.99 -6.20 -6.12
N HIS A 129 -8.43 -6.46 -7.31
CA HIS A 129 -6.99 -6.34 -7.56
C HIS A 129 -6.52 -4.90 -7.34
N ARG A 130 -7.17 -3.93 -7.99
CA ARG A 130 -6.82 -2.50 -7.82
C ARG A 130 -6.97 -2.02 -6.38
N GLN A 131 -8.02 -2.46 -5.68
CA GLN A 131 -8.24 -2.15 -4.26
C GLN A 131 -7.12 -2.70 -3.38
N THR A 132 -6.81 -3.99 -3.51
CA THR A 132 -5.81 -4.65 -2.66
C THR A 132 -4.40 -4.17 -2.98
N ALA A 133 -4.08 -3.96 -4.25
CA ALA A 133 -2.81 -3.35 -4.66
C ALA A 133 -2.65 -1.92 -4.11
N SER A 134 -3.71 -1.11 -4.12
CA SER A 134 -3.68 0.23 -3.50
C SER A 134 -3.40 0.15 -2.00
N ALA A 135 -3.97 -0.84 -1.29
CA ALA A 135 -3.64 -1.07 0.12
C ALA A 135 -2.18 -1.47 0.31
N VAL A 136 -1.61 -2.32 -0.55
CA VAL A 136 -0.17 -2.63 -0.52
C VAL A 136 0.66 -1.36 -0.67
N VAL A 137 0.33 -0.51 -1.65
CA VAL A 137 1.03 0.77 -1.87
C VAL A 137 0.92 1.68 -0.64
N GLN A 138 -0.24 1.74 0.02
CA GLN A 138 -0.40 2.50 1.26
C GLN A 138 0.57 2.03 2.35
N HIS A 139 0.56 0.74 2.69
CA HIS A 139 1.40 0.20 3.77
C HIS A 139 2.90 0.29 3.44
N MET A 140 3.26 -0.01 2.19
CA MET A 140 4.64 0.09 1.72
C MET A 140 5.13 1.54 1.77
N SER A 141 4.32 2.50 1.31
CA SER A 141 4.66 3.92 1.33
C SER A 141 4.86 4.44 2.75
N LEU A 142 4.01 4.05 3.69
CA LEU A 142 4.15 4.44 5.10
C LEU A 142 5.34 3.75 5.78
N GLY A 143 5.60 2.49 5.49
CA GLY A 143 6.69 1.72 6.08
C GLY A 143 8.08 2.18 5.60
N VAL A 144 8.18 2.66 4.36
CA VAL A 144 9.44 3.04 3.71
C VAL A 144 9.65 4.57 3.67
N TYR A 145 8.81 5.34 4.35
CA TYR A 145 8.96 6.79 4.47
C TYR A 145 10.34 7.16 5.06
N GLY A 146 11.05 8.07 4.37
CA GLY A 146 12.33 8.61 4.83
C GLY A 146 13.56 7.74 4.50
N PHE A 147 13.38 6.65 3.74
CA PHE A 147 14.47 5.74 3.36
C PHE A 147 14.99 5.89 1.92
N GLY A 148 14.59 6.96 1.20
CA GLY A 148 15.12 7.24 -0.13
C GLY A 148 14.52 6.42 -1.27
N CYS A 149 13.26 5.96 -1.14
CA CYS A 149 12.55 5.18 -2.16
C CYS A 149 11.50 6.00 -2.92
N GLU A 150 11.70 7.31 -3.04
CA GLU A 150 10.75 8.22 -3.69
C GLU A 150 10.58 7.92 -5.18
N ASP A 151 11.61 7.39 -5.84
CA ASP A 151 11.61 7.04 -7.26
C ASP A 151 10.58 5.95 -7.61
N SER A 152 10.62 4.84 -6.88
CA SER A 152 9.75 3.67 -7.04
C SER A 152 8.33 3.97 -6.57
N LEU A 153 8.17 4.71 -5.47
CA LEU A 153 6.86 5.18 -5.01
C LEU A 153 6.23 6.18 -5.98
N ASN A 154 7.02 7.09 -6.57
CA ASN A 154 6.54 8.01 -7.59
C ASN A 154 6.19 7.28 -8.90
N HIS A 155 6.89 6.20 -9.24
CA HIS A 155 6.48 5.32 -10.33
C HIS A 155 5.12 4.68 -10.05
N LEU A 156 4.92 4.09 -8.86
CA LEU A 156 3.64 3.50 -8.46
C LEU A 156 2.50 4.52 -8.40
N LEU A 157 2.78 5.77 -8.02
CA LEU A 157 1.81 6.87 -8.06
C LEU A 157 1.19 7.01 -9.47
N ASN A 158 1.97 6.84 -10.54
CA ASN A 158 1.45 6.91 -11.91
C ASN A 158 0.42 5.82 -12.23
N TYR A 159 0.50 4.67 -11.57
CA TYR A 159 -0.43 3.55 -11.73
C TYR A 159 -1.63 3.67 -10.78
N VAL A 160 -1.46 4.29 -9.62
CA VAL A 160 -2.55 4.56 -8.67
C VAL A 160 -3.43 5.72 -9.15
N TRP A 161 -2.84 6.77 -9.75
CA TRP A 161 -3.55 8.01 -10.09
C TRP A 161 -4.76 7.84 -11.03
N PRO A 162 -4.73 6.98 -12.08
CA PRO A 162 -5.90 6.76 -12.93
C PRO A 162 -7.12 6.22 -12.17
N ASN A 163 -6.90 5.51 -11.06
CA ASN A 163 -7.96 4.89 -10.25
C ASN A 163 -8.72 5.88 -9.36
N VAL A 164 -8.35 7.16 -9.39
CA VAL A 164 -8.99 8.25 -8.63
C VAL A 164 -10.45 8.46 -9.00
N PHE A 165 -10.86 8.10 -10.23
CA PHE A 165 -12.24 8.21 -10.70
C PHE A 165 -13.10 6.98 -10.42
N GLU A 166 -12.59 6.02 -9.65
CA GLU A 166 -13.35 4.83 -9.29
C GLU A 166 -14.53 5.17 -8.39
N THR A 167 -15.66 4.50 -8.63
CA THR A 167 -16.93 4.81 -7.94
C THR A 167 -17.22 3.89 -6.76
N SER A 168 -16.63 2.69 -6.76
CA SER A 168 -16.82 1.69 -5.71
C SER A 168 -16.27 2.20 -4.37
N PRO A 169 -17.08 2.26 -3.29
CA PRO A 169 -16.66 2.81 -2.00
C PRO A 169 -15.40 2.16 -1.42
N HIS A 170 -15.26 0.85 -1.55
CA HIS A 170 -14.11 0.12 -1.01
C HIS A 170 -12.82 0.38 -1.79
N VAL A 171 -12.93 0.49 -3.11
CA VAL A 171 -11.77 0.76 -3.97
C VAL A 171 -11.31 2.20 -3.81
N ILE A 172 -12.24 3.16 -3.87
CA ILE A 172 -11.88 4.58 -3.75
C ILE A 172 -11.31 4.91 -2.38
N GLN A 173 -11.78 4.25 -1.31
CA GLN A 173 -11.19 4.40 0.02
C GLN A 173 -9.75 3.88 0.06
N ALA A 174 -9.48 2.72 -0.56
CA ALA A 174 -8.12 2.17 -0.65
C ALA A 174 -7.20 3.05 -1.51
N VAL A 175 -7.68 3.57 -2.65
CA VAL A 175 -6.94 4.51 -3.50
C VAL A 175 -6.62 5.79 -2.74
N MET A 176 -7.59 6.38 -2.03
CA MET A 176 -7.35 7.56 -1.20
C MET A 176 -6.34 7.29 -0.07
N GLY A 177 -6.42 6.12 0.57
CA GLY A 177 -5.43 5.69 1.56
C GLY A 177 -4.02 5.56 0.96
N ALA A 178 -3.91 5.02 -0.26
CA ALA A 178 -2.64 4.94 -0.99
C ALA A 178 -2.08 6.33 -1.30
N LEU A 179 -2.91 7.26 -1.79
CA LEU A 179 -2.50 8.64 -2.06
C LEU A 179 -2.04 9.35 -0.79
N GLU A 180 -2.67 9.08 0.36
CA GLU A 180 -2.24 9.63 1.64
C GLU A 180 -0.90 9.05 2.11
N GLY A 181 -0.69 7.73 1.94
CA GLY A 181 0.61 7.10 2.18
C GLY A 181 1.71 7.67 1.28
N LEU A 182 1.43 7.82 -0.01
CA LEU A 182 2.34 8.39 -1.01
C LEU A 182 2.63 9.87 -0.75
N ARG A 183 1.66 10.62 -0.22
CA ARG A 183 1.88 12.01 0.21
C ARG A 183 2.93 12.11 1.30
N VAL A 184 2.90 11.21 2.28
CA VAL A 184 3.92 11.20 3.34
C VAL A 184 5.27 10.80 2.77
N ALA A 185 5.31 9.76 1.93
CA ALA A 185 6.57 9.21 1.43
C ALA A 185 7.29 10.07 0.40
N ILE A 186 6.57 10.55 -0.62
CA ILE A 186 7.13 11.34 -1.72
C ILE A 186 7.14 12.84 -1.37
N GLY A 187 6.19 13.26 -0.53
CA GLY A 187 6.04 14.64 -0.07
C GLY A 187 4.87 15.39 -0.74
N PRO A 188 4.42 16.48 -0.09
CA PRO A 188 3.24 17.23 -0.53
C PRO A 188 3.43 17.99 -1.85
N CYS A 189 4.67 18.35 -2.20
CA CYS A 189 4.99 19.02 -3.46
C CYS A 189 4.55 18.20 -4.68
N ARG A 190 4.98 16.93 -4.74
CA ARG A 190 4.66 16.05 -5.86
C ARG A 190 3.17 15.76 -5.96
N MET A 191 2.54 15.51 -4.81
CA MET A 191 1.09 15.30 -4.75
C MET A 191 0.31 16.51 -5.24
N LEU A 192 0.72 17.72 -4.84
CA LEU A 192 0.12 18.97 -5.31
C LEU A 192 0.28 19.10 -6.83
N GLN A 193 1.46 18.81 -7.38
CA GLN A 193 1.71 18.90 -8.83
C GLN A 193 0.77 18.04 -9.67
N TYR A 194 0.45 16.82 -9.21
CA TYR A 194 -0.54 15.96 -9.88
C TYR A 194 -1.96 16.51 -9.70
N CYS A 195 -2.26 17.05 -8.52
CA CYS A 195 -3.58 17.58 -8.18
C CYS A 195 -3.93 18.90 -8.90
N LEU A 196 -2.96 19.78 -9.16
CA LEU A 196 -3.21 21.12 -9.73
C LEU A 196 -4.00 21.10 -11.04
N GLN A 197 -3.80 20.08 -11.87
CA GLN A 197 -4.43 19.97 -13.20
C GLN A 197 -5.96 19.83 -13.12
N GLY A 198 -6.48 19.18 -12.07
CA GLY A 198 -7.91 18.88 -11.96
C GLY A 198 -8.71 19.84 -11.07
N LEU A 199 -8.06 20.73 -10.31
CA LEU A 199 -8.74 21.65 -9.37
C LEU A 199 -9.72 22.60 -10.06
N PHE A 200 -9.31 23.19 -11.18
CA PHE A 200 -10.13 24.13 -11.96
C PHE A 200 -10.57 23.57 -13.31
N HIS A 201 -10.55 22.25 -13.48
CA HIS A 201 -10.93 21.58 -14.72
C HIS A 201 -12.39 21.88 -15.10
N PRO A 202 -12.77 22.08 -16.38
CA PRO A 202 -14.14 22.45 -16.77
C PRO A 202 -15.23 21.46 -16.33
N ALA A 203 -14.91 20.15 -16.34
CA ALA A 203 -15.83 19.10 -15.92
C ALA A 203 -16.00 19.06 -14.40
N ARG A 204 -17.25 19.23 -13.92
CA ARG A 204 -17.59 19.18 -12.49
C ARG A 204 -17.14 17.87 -11.82
N LYS A 205 -17.39 16.72 -12.46
CA LYS A 205 -16.99 15.41 -11.95
C LYS A 205 -15.48 15.31 -11.66
N VAL A 206 -14.65 15.95 -12.48
CA VAL A 206 -13.20 15.97 -12.27
C VAL A 206 -12.86 16.82 -11.06
N ARG A 207 -13.41 18.03 -10.99
CA ARG A 207 -13.20 18.94 -9.86
C ARG A 207 -13.60 18.31 -8.53
N ASP A 208 -14.78 17.70 -8.44
CA ASP A 208 -15.29 17.13 -7.19
C ASP A 208 -14.30 16.13 -6.57
N VAL A 209 -13.66 15.31 -7.42
CA VAL A 209 -12.67 14.32 -6.98
C VAL A 209 -11.32 14.96 -6.64
N TYR A 210 -10.84 15.89 -7.48
CA TYR A 210 -9.54 16.53 -7.26
C TYR A 210 -9.55 17.46 -6.05
N TRP A 211 -10.64 18.17 -5.80
CA TRP A 211 -10.82 18.93 -4.56
C TRP A 211 -10.82 18.04 -3.33
N LYS A 212 -11.39 16.83 -3.41
CA LYS A 212 -11.32 15.86 -2.32
C LYS A 212 -9.88 15.42 -2.03
N ILE A 213 -9.08 15.18 -3.06
CA ILE A 213 -7.64 14.87 -2.91
C ILE A 213 -6.90 16.05 -2.30
N TYR A 214 -7.11 17.26 -2.82
CA TYR A 214 -6.48 18.47 -2.30
C TYR A 214 -6.82 18.71 -0.83
N ASN A 215 -8.06 18.51 -0.41
CA ASN A 215 -8.45 18.65 0.99
C ASN A 215 -7.66 17.70 1.90
N SER A 216 -7.44 16.46 1.47
CA SER A 216 -6.59 15.52 2.22
C SER A 216 -5.13 16.00 2.29
N ILE A 217 -4.57 16.48 1.18
CA ILE A 217 -3.20 17.01 1.15
C ILE A 217 -3.05 18.25 2.05
N TYR A 218 -4.03 19.14 2.00
CA TYR A 218 -4.08 20.38 2.77
C TYR A 218 -4.15 20.10 4.27
N ILE A 219 -5.05 19.21 4.70
CA ILE A 219 -5.17 18.81 6.11
C ILE A 219 -3.85 18.20 6.63
N GLY A 220 -3.18 17.37 5.82
CA GLY A 220 -1.99 16.63 6.27
C GLY A 220 -0.68 17.42 6.27
N SER A 221 -0.59 18.55 5.58
CA SER A 221 0.68 19.26 5.34
C SER A 221 0.52 20.73 4.93
N GLN A 222 -0.41 21.46 5.57
CA GLN A 222 -0.75 22.84 5.21
C GLN A 222 0.48 23.76 5.08
N ASP A 223 1.36 23.78 6.08
CA ASP A 223 2.51 24.69 6.13
C ASP A 223 3.52 24.37 5.01
N ALA A 224 3.77 23.07 4.76
CA ALA A 224 4.64 22.63 3.68
C ALA A 224 4.14 23.07 2.29
N LEU A 225 2.82 23.23 2.09
CA LEU A 225 2.27 23.67 0.80
C LEU A 225 2.62 25.13 0.45
N ILE A 226 2.96 25.97 1.43
CA ILE A 226 3.30 27.38 1.21
C ILE A 226 4.46 27.50 0.22
N ALA A 227 5.46 26.62 0.32
CA ALA A 227 6.62 26.56 -0.57
C ALA A 227 6.33 25.97 -1.96
N HIS A 228 5.13 25.44 -2.19
CA HIS A 228 4.82 24.63 -3.38
C HIS A 228 3.66 25.15 -4.22
N TYR A 229 2.90 26.14 -3.74
CA TYR A 229 1.86 26.76 -4.55
C TYR A 229 2.45 27.43 -5.81
N PRO A 230 1.82 27.23 -6.98
CA PRO A 230 2.27 27.85 -8.22
C PRO A 230 2.15 29.37 -8.14
N ARG A 231 3.02 30.07 -8.86
CA ARG A 231 2.92 31.52 -9.03
C ARG A 231 1.73 31.84 -9.93
N ILE A 232 0.75 32.58 -9.41
CA ILE A 232 -0.41 33.06 -10.15
C ILE A 232 -0.26 34.57 -10.35
N TYR A 233 -0.21 35.01 -11.61
CA TYR A 233 -0.09 36.43 -11.96
C TYR A 233 -1.36 37.20 -11.61
N ASN A 234 -1.19 38.47 -11.25
CA ASN A 234 -2.30 39.37 -10.97
C ASN A 234 -3.19 39.55 -12.22
N ASP A 235 -4.47 39.77 -11.98
CA ASP A 235 -5.42 40.21 -13.01
C ASP A 235 -5.73 41.71 -12.82
N GLU A 236 -6.58 42.30 -13.68
CA GLU A 236 -6.94 43.72 -13.58
C GLU A 236 -7.64 44.09 -12.25
N LYS A 237 -8.23 43.12 -11.56
CA LYS A 237 -9.09 43.32 -10.38
C LYS A 237 -8.43 42.88 -9.07
N ASN A 238 -7.48 41.96 -9.13
CA ASN A 238 -6.98 41.20 -7.98
C ASN A 238 -5.45 41.07 -8.02
N THR A 239 -4.86 41.17 -6.83
CA THR A 239 -3.43 40.90 -6.62
C THR A 239 -3.27 39.50 -6.03
N TYR A 240 -2.70 38.57 -6.80
CA TYR A 240 -2.50 37.16 -6.41
C TYR A 240 -1.04 36.82 -6.10
N ILE A 241 -0.09 37.67 -6.47
CA ILE A 241 1.35 37.46 -6.24
C ILE A 241 1.70 37.64 -4.76
N ARG A 242 2.57 36.75 -4.26
CA ARG A 242 3.19 36.81 -2.92
C ARG A 242 4.58 37.45 -3.05
N TYR A 243 4.65 38.78 -3.00
CA TYR A 243 5.87 39.53 -3.31
C TYR A 243 7.00 39.31 -2.30
N GLU A 244 6.67 38.92 -1.07
CA GLU A 244 7.65 38.64 0.00
C GLU A 244 8.58 37.48 -0.37
N LEU A 245 8.12 36.55 -1.23
CA LEU A 245 8.91 35.43 -1.71
C LEU A 245 9.91 35.82 -2.82
N ASP A 246 9.78 37.02 -3.40
CA ASP A 246 10.67 37.53 -4.45
C ASP A 246 11.85 38.36 -3.89
N TYR A 247 11.92 38.57 -2.57
CA TYR A 247 13.01 39.30 -1.95
C TYR A 247 14.33 38.53 -2.06
N ILE A 248 15.36 39.20 -2.60
CA ILE A 248 16.75 38.75 -2.61
C ILE A 248 17.54 39.80 -1.83
N LEU A 249 18.10 39.40 -0.69
CA LEU A 249 18.92 40.25 0.18
C LEU A 249 20.40 40.15 -0.19
#